data_AF-A0AA46AEQ6-F1
#
_entry.id   AF-A0AA46AEQ6-F1
#
_cell.length_a   1.000
_cell.length_b   1.000
_cell.length_c   1.000
_cell.angle_alpha   90.00
_cell.angle_beta   90.00
_cell.angle_gamma   90.00
#
_symmetry.space_group_name_H-M   'P 1'
#
loop_
_entity.id
_entity.type
_entity.pdbx_description
1 polymer ?
#
loop_
_entity_poly.entity_id
_entity_poly.type
_entity_poly.pdbx_seq_one_letter_code
_entity_poly.pdbx_strand_id
1 'polypeptide(L)'
;MEALQEGFSAFISGFARVFLVSIVIWMIGLVVILFKEMFQSRELNLRDYLQKVWKMLLASFEFTAYGAVVVGPILFLRAEEEERLTYGMLTVAAVILSIIYLYIRKQTGGFKKAKQSE
;
A
#
# COMPACT_ATOMS: atom_id res chain seq x y z
N MET A 1 -8.27 30.79 -2.14
CA MET A 1 -9.00 29.53 -1.89
C MET A 1 -8.70 28.48 -2.96
N GLU A 2 -8.42 28.88 -4.20
CA GLU A 2 -8.07 27.98 -5.32
C GLU A 2 -6.83 27.10 -5.05
N ALA A 3 -5.72 27.67 -4.58
CA ALA A 3 -4.50 26.90 -4.29
C ALA A 3 -4.69 25.78 -3.22
N LEU A 4 -5.58 25.99 -2.25
CA LEU A 4 -5.92 24.94 -1.26
C LEU A 4 -6.78 23.84 -1.89
N GLN A 5 -7.71 24.20 -2.77
CA GLN A 5 -8.55 23.24 -3.46
C GLN A 5 -7.74 22.41 -4.47
N GLU A 6 -6.84 23.05 -5.22
CA GLU A 6 -5.90 22.38 -6.12
C GLU A 6 -4.94 21.46 -5.36
N GLY A 7 -4.37 21.93 -4.24
CA GLY A 7 -3.53 21.10 -3.39
C GLY A 7 -4.26 19.89 -2.80
N PHE A 8 -5.51 20.07 -2.35
CA PHE A 8 -6.33 18.98 -1.82
C PHE A 8 -6.75 17.98 -2.92
N SER A 9 -7.07 18.48 -4.12
CA SER A 9 -7.34 17.63 -5.28
C SER A 9 -6.12 16.81 -5.69
N ALA A 10 -4.93 17.44 -5.74
CA ALA A 10 -3.67 16.77 -6.02
C ALA A 10 -3.32 15.72 -4.94
N PHE A 11 -3.64 16.00 -3.67
CA PHE A 11 -3.50 15.03 -2.58
C PHE A 11 -4.43 13.83 -2.75
N ILE A 12 -5.71 14.05 -3.04
CA ILE A 12 -6.67 12.95 -3.31
C ILE A 12 -6.22 12.13 -4.52
N SER A 13 -5.74 12.79 -5.57
CA SER A 13 -5.20 12.13 -6.77
C SER A 13 -3.97 11.27 -6.42
N GLY A 14 -3.04 11.80 -5.62
CA GLY A 14 -1.89 11.06 -5.11
C GLY A 14 -2.31 9.81 -4.31
N PHE A 15 -3.27 9.98 -3.40
CA PHE A 15 -3.84 8.86 -2.64
C PHE A 15 -4.48 7.81 -3.56
N ALA A 16 -5.29 8.24 -4.53
CA ALA A 16 -5.94 7.35 -5.49
C ALA A 16 -4.92 6.54 -6.30
N ARG A 17 -3.81 7.15 -6.72
CA ARG A 17 -2.72 6.45 -7.43
C ARG A 17 -2.09 5.37 -6.55
N VAL A 18 -1.73 5.70 -5.30
CA VAL A 18 -1.19 4.71 -4.34
C VAL A 18 -2.19 3.57 -4.11
N PHE A 19 -3.47 3.90 -3.97
CA PHE A 19 -4.53 2.92 -3.77
C PHE A 19 -4.72 1.99 -4.98
N LEU A 20 -4.76 2.55 -6.19
CA LEU A 20 -4.89 1.77 -7.43
C LEU A 20 -3.69 0.83 -7.64
N VAL A 21 -2.46 1.30 -7.45
CA VAL A 21 -1.26 0.46 -7.55
C VAL A 21 -1.29 -0.66 -6.51
N SER A 22 -1.75 -0.37 -5.29
CA SER A 22 -1.89 -1.37 -4.23
C SER A 22 -2.88 -2.48 -4.62
N ILE A 23 -4.01 -2.11 -5.25
CA ILE A 23 -4.99 -3.08 -5.76
C ILE A 23 -4.38 -3.93 -6.87
N VAL A 24 -3.64 -3.32 -7.81
CA VAL A 24 -2.99 -4.07 -8.89
C VAL A 24 -2.01 -5.10 -8.33
N ILE A 25 -1.17 -4.71 -7.37
CA ILE A 25 -0.23 -5.62 -6.69
C ILE A 25 -0.99 -6.74 -5.97
N TRP A 26 -2.09 -6.40 -5.29
CA TRP A 26 -2.93 -7.39 -4.61
C TRP A 26 -3.57 -8.38 -5.58
N MET A 27 -4.09 -7.93 -6.73
CA MET A 27 -4.65 -8.80 -7.75
C MET A 27 -3.62 -9.80 -8.29
N ILE A 28 -2.38 -9.36 -8.52
CA ILE A 28 -1.27 -10.25 -8.89
C ILE A 28 -1.05 -11.29 -7.78
N GLY A 29 -1.04 -10.85 -6.51
CA GLY A 29 -0.93 -11.73 -5.36
C GLY A 29 -2.05 -12.77 -5.27
N LEU A 30 -3.30 -12.38 -5.57
CA LEU A 30 -4.44 -13.29 -5.65
C LEU A 30 -4.25 -14.37 -6.71
N VAL A 31 -3.82 -13.99 -7.91
CA VAL A 31 -3.54 -14.94 -8.99
C VAL A 31 -2.49 -15.96 -8.52
N VAL A 32 -1.42 -15.50 -7.88
CA VAL A 32 -0.38 -16.39 -7.32
C VAL A 32 -0.93 -17.34 -6.25
N ILE A 33 -1.79 -16.86 -5.35
CA ILE A 33 -2.44 -17.71 -4.34
C ILE A 33 -3.30 -18.77 -5.01
N LEU A 34 -4.14 -18.38 -5.97
CA LEU A 34 -5.06 -19.28 -6.67
C LEU A 34 -4.27 -20.38 -7.40
N PHE A 35 -3.23 -20.00 -8.15
CA PHE A 35 -2.34 -20.97 -8.79
C PHE A 35 -1.75 -21.95 -7.77
N LYS A 36 -1.24 -21.44 -6.64
CA LYS A 36 -0.65 -22.30 -5.61
C LYS A 36 -1.68 -23.28 -5.02
N GLU A 37 -2.91 -22.85 -4.82
CA GLU A 37 -3.96 -23.70 -4.24
C GLU A 37 -4.51 -24.73 -5.23
N MET A 38 -4.56 -24.41 -6.53
CA MET A 38 -4.91 -25.39 -7.57
C MET A 38 -3.95 -26.60 -7.59
N PHE A 39 -2.70 -26.42 -7.17
CA PHE A 39 -1.70 -27.50 -7.10
C PHE A 39 -1.59 -28.14 -5.70
N GLN A 40 -2.45 -27.76 -4.74
CA GLN A 40 -2.45 -28.36 -3.40
C GLN A 40 -3.66 -29.30 -3.24
N SER A 41 -3.40 -30.57 -2.89
CA SER A 41 -4.43 -31.58 -2.60
C SER A 41 -5.13 -31.39 -1.25
N ARG A 42 -5.11 -30.17 -0.68
CA ARG A 42 -5.62 -29.88 0.67
C ARG A 42 -7.07 -29.40 0.59
N GLU A 43 -7.90 -29.76 1.56
CA GLU A 43 -9.26 -29.24 1.67
C GLU A 43 -9.26 -27.71 1.79
N LEU A 44 -10.10 -27.06 0.98
CA LEU A 44 -10.25 -25.60 0.99
C LEU A 44 -11.04 -25.16 2.22
N ASN A 45 -10.33 -24.67 3.23
CA ASN A 45 -10.95 -23.94 4.34
C ASN A 45 -11.12 -22.46 3.97
N LEU A 46 -12.35 -22.08 3.60
CA LEU A 46 -12.69 -20.71 3.19
C LEU A 46 -12.30 -19.64 4.22
N ARG A 47 -12.36 -19.95 5.53
CA ARG A 47 -12.01 -18.99 6.58
C ARG A 47 -10.53 -18.67 6.56
N ASP A 48 -9.67 -19.69 6.46
CA ASP A 48 -8.23 -19.52 6.42
C ASP A 48 -7.79 -18.84 5.11
N TYR A 49 -8.46 -19.18 4.01
CA TYR A 49 -8.27 -18.52 2.72
C TYR A 49 -8.58 -17.03 2.79
N LEU A 50 -9.77 -16.65 3.27
CA LEU A 50 -10.18 -15.25 3.43
C LEU A 50 -9.23 -14.48 4.35
N GLN A 51 -8.74 -15.09 5.44
CA GLN A 51 -7.75 -14.47 6.31
C GLN A 51 -6.40 -14.23 5.61
N LYS A 52 -5.96 -15.17 4.76
CA LYS A 52 -4.73 -15.06 3.98
C LYS A 52 -4.85 -13.97 2.91
N VAL A 53 -5.97 -13.93 2.20
CA VAL A 53 -6.30 -12.89 1.22
C VAL A 53 -6.35 -11.50 1.89
N TRP A 54 -6.99 -11.41 3.06
CA TRP A 54 -7.09 -10.16 3.83
C TRP A 54 -5.72 -9.65 4.28
N LYS A 55 -4.87 -10.55 4.81
CA LYS A 55 -3.49 -10.19 5.19
C LYS A 55 -2.67 -9.75 3.98
N MET A 56 -2.85 -10.39 2.83
CA MET A 56 -2.17 -10.02 1.59
C MET A 56 -2.64 -8.65 1.06
N LEU A 57 -3.92 -8.34 1.18
CA LEU A 57 -4.47 -7.02 0.85
C LEU A 57 -3.75 -5.94 1.66
N LEU A 58 -3.75 -6.07 2.99
CA LEU A 58 -3.09 -5.13 3.89
C LEU A 58 -1.59 -5.00 3.59
N ALA A 59 -0.90 -6.13 3.35
CA ALA A 59 0.51 -6.12 2.99
C ALA A 59 0.75 -5.37 1.66
N SER A 60 -0.10 -5.56 0.65
CA SER A 60 0.04 -4.89 -0.65
C SER A 60 -0.09 -3.37 -0.51
N PHE A 61 -1.04 -2.91 0.31
CA PHE A 61 -1.18 -1.49 0.66
C PHE A 61 0.03 -0.94 1.41
N GLU A 62 0.53 -1.69 2.40
CA GLU A 62 1.72 -1.30 3.19
C GLU A 62 2.97 -1.20 2.30
N PHE A 63 3.23 -2.21 1.47
CA PHE A 63 4.37 -2.22 0.53
C PHE A 63 4.29 -1.08 -0.47
N THR A 64 3.11 -0.80 -1.02
CA THR A 64 2.94 0.27 -2.00
C THR A 64 3.12 1.64 -1.37
N ALA A 65 2.60 1.86 -0.16
CA ALA A 65 2.80 3.11 0.57
C ALA A 65 4.29 3.35 0.87
N TYR A 66 5.00 2.32 1.35
CA TYR A 66 6.44 2.42 1.60
C TYR A 66 7.25 2.64 0.31
N GLY A 67 6.89 1.94 -0.77
CA GLY A 67 7.49 2.16 -2.09
C GLY A 67 7.24 3.59 -2.60
N ALA A 68 6.03 4.10 -2.45
CA ALA A 68 5.65 5.44 -2.88
C ALA A 68 6.37 6.55 -2.09
N VAL A 69 6.75 6.32 -0.82
CA VAL A 69 7.60 7.26 -0.06
C VAL A 69 8.98 7.43 -0.71
N VAL A 70 9.51 6.39 -1.37
CA VAL A 70 10.80 6.45 -2.06
C VAL A 70 10.65 6.92 -3.50
N VAL A 71 9.65 6.39 -4.22
CA VAL A 71 9.42 6.70 -5.63
C VAL A 71 8.86 8.12 -5.81
N GLY A 72 8.02 8.60 -4.90
CA GLY A 72 7.41 9.94 -4.95
C GLY A 72 8.43 11.08 -5.07
N PRO A 73 9.44 11.17 -4.20
CA PRO A 73 10.52 12.14 -4.30
C PRO A 73 11.34 12.02 -5.60
N ILE A 74 11.59 10.79 -6.08
CA ILE A 74 12.32 10.56 -7.33
C ILE A 74 11.52 11.12 -8.52
N LEU A 75 10.21 10.86 -8.55
CA LEU A 75 9.33 11.41 -9.57
C LEU A 75 9.23 12.93 -9.46
N PHE A 76 9.13 13.48 -8.25
CA PHE A 76 9.13 14.93 -8.02
C PHE A 76 10.37 15.62 -8.59
N LEU A 77 11.56 15.04 -8.40
CA LEU A 77 12.81 15.61 -8.92
C LEU A 77 12.91 15.54 -10.45
N ARG A 78 12.22 14.60 -11.09
CA ARG A 78 12.20 14.43 -12.55
C ARG A 78 11.01 15.08 -13.24
N ALA A 79 10.05 15.58 -12.46
CA ALA A 79 8.81 16.15 -12.98
C ALA A 79 9.01 17.59 -13.50
N GLU A 80 8.28 17.89 -14.57
CA GLU A 80 8.09 19.24 -15.07
C GLU A 80 7.29 20.10 -14.06
N GLU A 81 7.39 21.43 -14.16
CA GLU A 81 6.84 22.34 -13.15
C GLU A 81 5.34 22.14 -12.88
N GLU A 82 4.58 21.80 -13.92
CA GLU A 82 3.13 21.56 -13.82
C GLU A 82 2.78 20.32 -12.97
N GLU A 83 3.63 19.28 -12.98
CA GLU A 83 3.37 18.03 -12.27
C GLU A 83 4.03 17.97 -10.87
N ARG A 84 4.92 18.91 -10.55
CA ARG A 84 5.62 18.94 -9.26
C ARG A 84 4.67 18.98 -8.06
N LEU A 85 3.59 19.77 -8.15
CA LEU A 85 2.57 19.80 -7.10
C LEU A 85 1.92 18.43 -6.89
N THR A 86 1.62 17.72 -7.98
CA THR A 86 1.02 16.38 -7.92
C THR A 86 1.96 15.37 -7.27
N TYR A 87 3.23 15.30 -7.67
CA TYR A 87 4.17 14.34 -7.07
C TYR A 87 4.60 14.73 -5.65
N GLY A 88 4.63 16.03 -5.34
CA GLY A 88 4.83 16.53 -3.98
C GLY A 88 3.70 16.06 -3.07
N MET A 89 2.44 16.26 -3.47
CA MET A 89 1.28 15.82 -2.71
C MET A 89 1.15 14.29 -2.64
N LEU A 90 1.56 13.56 -3.70
CA LEU A 90 1.66 12.11 -3.68
C LEU A 90 2.65 11.64 -2.61
N THR A 91 3.81 12.30 -2.51
CA THR A 91 4.81 11.99 -1.48
C THR A 91 4.25 12.23 -0.08
N VAL A 92 3.55 13.35 0.13
CA VAL A 92 2.88 13.66 1.41
C VAL A 92 1.84 12.58 1.73
N ALA A 93 1.00 12.20 0.76
CA ALA A 93 0.01 11.13 0.92
C ALA A 93 0.67 9.79 1.27
N ALA A 94 1.76 9.43 0.60
CA ALA A 94 2.52 8.21 0.86
C ALA A 94 3.11 8.20 2.28
N VAL A 95 3.64 9.32 2.76
CA VAL A 95 4.16 9.46 4.14
C VAL A 95 3.04 9.28 5.16
N ILE A 96 1.90 9.97 4.98
CA ILE A 96 0.75 9.85 5.88
C ILE A 96 0.24 8.41 5.92
N LEU A 97 0.05 7.78 4.76
CA LEU A 97 -0.37 6.38 4.64
C LEU A 97 0.63 5.44 5.33
N SER A 98 1.93 5.65 5.14
CA SER A 98 2.97 4.85 5.77
C SER A 98 2.91 4.93 7.29
N ILE A 99 2.68 6.11 7.85
CA ILE A 99 2.48 6.31 9.30
C ILE A 99 1.23 5.57 9.79
N ILE A 100 0.11 5.69 9.06
CA ILE A 100 -1.14 4.98 9.39
C ILE A 100 -0.92 3.47 9.40
N TYR A 101 -0.25 2.91 8.39
CA TYR A 101 0.04 1.48 8.33
C TYR A 101 1.00 1.03 9.43
N LEU A 102 2.02 1.83 9.77
CA LEU A 102 2.89 1.55 10.92
C LEU A 102 2.10 1.53 12.23
N TYR A 103 1.14 2.45 12.40
CA TYR A 103 0.27 2.49 13.56
C TYR A 103 -0.65 1.26 13.63
N ILE A 104 -1.31 0.90 12.51
CA ILE A 104 -2.13 -0.31 12.41
C ILE A 104 -1.30 -1.56 12.71
N ARG A 105 -0.08 -1.65 12.18
CA ARG A 105 0.84 -2.77 12.41
C ARG A 105 1.29 -2.87 13.88
N LYS A 106 1.48 -1.73 14.54
CA LYS A 106 1.79 -1.66 15.98
C LYS A 106 0.61 -2.16 16.83
N GLN A 107 -0.62 -1.80 16.48
CA GLN A 107 -1.82 -2.27 17.19
C GLN A 107 -2.14 -3.75 16.93
N THR A 108 -2.00 -4.21 15.69
CA THR A 108 -2.30 -5.61 15.30
C THR A 108 -1.19 -6.59 15.68
N GLY A 109 -0.13 -6.12 16.36
CA GLY A 109 0.90 -6.98 16.97
C GLY A 109 2.00 -7.47 16.03
N GLY A 110 2.18 -6.85 14.86
CA GLY A 110 3.15 -7.27 13.85
C GLY A 110 4.62 -7.29 14.30
N PHE A 111 4.96 -6.60 15.41
CA PHE A 111 6.30 -6.62 16.03
C PHE A 111 6.46 -7.65 17.16
N LYS A 112 5.38 -8.27 17.67
CA LYS A 112 5.46 -9.19 18.82
C LYS A 112 5.98 -10.60 18.49
N LYS A 113 6.20 -10.94 17.21
CA LYS A 113 6.82 -12.22 16.83
C LYS A 113 8.35 -12.22 16.80
N ALA A 114 9.01 -11.07 16.93
CA ALA A 114 10.47 -10.98 16.86
C ALA A 114 11.19 -11.04 18.23
N LYS A 115 10.45 -11.21 19.34
CA LYS A 115 11.02 -11.14 20.70
C LYS A 115 10.63 -12.33 21.59
N GLN A 116 10.64 -13.53 21.02
CA GLN A 116 10.55 -14.82 21.75
C GLN A 116 11.65 -15.79 21.28
N SER A 117 12.82 -15.26 20.96
CA SER A 117 14.05 -16.03 20.76
C SER A 117 15.16 -15.39 21.58
N GLU A 118 14.99 -15.41 22.90
CA GLU A 118 16.07 -15.38 23.90
C GLU A 118 15.71 -16.40 24.98
#